data_AF-A0A3C1X396-F1
#
_entry.id   AF-A0A3C1X396-F1
#
_cell.length_a   1.000
_cell.length_b   1.000
_cell.length_c   1.000
_cell.angle_alpha   90.00
_cell.angle_beta   90.00
_cell.angle_gamma   90.00
#
_symmetry.space_group_name_H-M   'P 1'
#
loop_
_entity.id
_entity.type
_entity.pdbx_description
1 polymer ?
#
loop_
_entity_poly.entity_id
_entity_poly.type
_entity_poly.pdbx_seq_one_letter_code
_entity_poly.pdbx_strand_id
1 'polypeptide(L)' 'MTDSLRHRGPDAGGAWFQSPPDVSALTCTAPAVALGHRRLSIIDVSGSPQPLGNEDGSVQISFNGEIYNYR' A
#
# COMPACT_ATOMS: atom_id res chain seq x y z
N MET A 1 7.38 1.12 10.53
CA MET A 1 6.35 0.13 10.94
C MET A 1 6.40 -1.12 10.06
N THR A 2 6.27 -0.98 8.74
CA THR A 2 6.32 -2.10 7.77
C THR A 2 7.64 -2.86 7.75
N ASP A 3 8.76 -2.25 8.16
CA ASP A 3 10.07 -2.94 8.20
C ASP A 3 10.10 -4.14 9.14
N SER A 4 9.28 -4.14 10.21
CA SER A 4 9.13 -5.31 11.09
C SER A 4 8.59 -6.54 10.33
N LEU A 5 7.89 -6.33 9.22
CA LEU A 5 7.33 -7.35 8.34
C LEU A 5 8.24 -7.68 7.15
N ARG A 6 9.48 -7.16 7.11
CA ARG A 6 10.41 -7.40 5.98
C ARG A 6 10.62 -8.87 5.65
N HIS A 7 10.61 -9.75 6.65
CA HIS A 7 10.75 -11.19 6.48
C HIS A 7 9.59 -11.83 5.69
N ARG A 8 8.41 -11.18 5.62
CA ARG A 8 7.24 -11.65 4.83
C ARG A 8 7.27 -11.19 3.37
N GLY A 9 8.15 -10.24 3.05
CA GLY A 9 8.23 -9.61 1.73
C GLY A 9 9.56 -8.86 1.60
N PRO A 10 10.65 -9.59 1.35
CA PRO A 10 12.00 -9.01 1.33
C PRO A 10 12.26 -8.18 0.08
N ASP A 11 11.55 -8.44 -1.02
CA ASP A 11 11.87 -7.91 -2.36
C ASP A 11 11.57 -6.43 -2.49
N ALA A 12 10.43 -5.97 -1.96
CA ALA A 12 10.05 -4.56 -2.02
C ALA A 12 9.19 -4.13 -0.82
N GLY A 13 9.10 -2.81 -0.63
CA GLY A 13 8.20 -2.19 0.33
C GLY A 13 7.63 -0.89 -0.23
N GLY A 14 6.44 -0.53 0.24
CA GLY A 14 5.76 0.69 -0.17
C GLY A 14 4.77 1.16 0.90
N ALA A 15 4.42 2.44 0.82
CA ALA A 15 3.42 3.04 1.67
C ALA A 15 2.64 4.11 0.90
N TRP A 16 1.36 4.23 1.23
CA TRP A 16 0.49 5.28 0.74
C TRP A 16 -0.10 6.03 1.94
N PHE A 17 -0.26 7.35 1.80
CA PHE A 17 -0.75 8.22 2.86
C PHE A 17 -1.87 9.10 2.32
N GLN A 18 -3.01 9.11 3.01
CA GLN A 18 -4.11 10.00 2.68
C GLN A 18 -3.86 11.39 3.25
N SER A 19 -3.81 12.39 2.38
CA SER A 19 -3.89 13.78 2.80
C SER A 19 -5.26 14.02 3.47
N PRO A 20 -5.30 14.67 4.63
CA PRO A 20 -6.56 14.93 5.29
C PRO A 20 -7.45 15.86 4.45
N PRO A 21 -8.78 15.60 4.41
CA PRO A 21 -9.72 16.38 3.59
C PRO A 21 -9.92 17.81 4.12
N ASP A 22 -9.70 18.02 5.42
CA ASP A 22 -9.77 19.32 6.07
C ASP A 22 -8.64 19.45 7.10
N VAL A 23 -7.61 20.23 6.76
CA VAL A 23 -6.47 20.51 7.65
C VAL A 23 -6.83 21.40 8.84
N SER A 24 -8.02 22.01 8.86
CA SER A 24 -8.51 22.82 9.98
C SER A 24 -9.16 22.00 11.09
N ALA A 25 -9.66 20.80 10.76
CA ALA A 25 -10.29 19.87 11.70
C ALA A 25 -9.29 18.92 12.39
N LEU A 26 -8.05 18.81 11.90
CA LEU A 26 -7.02 18.00 12.54
C LEU A 26 -6.12 18.84 13.44
N THR A 27 -5.99 18.42 14.69
CA THR A 27 -5.03 18.97 15.66
C THR A 27 -3.59 18.54 15.35
N CYS A 28 -3.39 17.67 14.35
CA CYS A 28 -2.09 17.16 13.93
C CYS A 28 -1.86 17.36 12.42
N THR A 29 -0.64 17.70 12.06
CA THR A 29 -0.16 17.85 10.66
C THR A 29 0.08 16.51 9.95
N ALA A 30 -0.40 15.40 10.52
CA ALA A 30 -0.17 14.05 10.02
C ALA A 30 -1.26 13.60 9.03
N PRO A 31 -0.97 12.63 8.14
CA PRO A 31 -1.98 12.04 7.27
C PRO A 31 -3.09 11.36 8.09
N ALA A 32 -4.33 11.46 7.61
CA ALA A 32 -5.49 10.90 8.31
C ALA A 32 -5.48 9.36 8.32
N VAL A 33 -4.93 8.75 7.25
CA VAL A 33 -4.84 7.30 7.05
C VAL A 33 -3.55 6.96 6.33
N ALA A 34 -2.97 5.80 6.63
CA ALA A 34 -1.82 5.26 5.90
C ALA A 34 -2.00 3.75 5.63
N LEU A 35 -1.57 3.30 4.45
CA LEU A 35 -1.47 1.90 4.07
C LEU A 35 0.00 1.55 3.81
N GLY A 36 0.42 0.35 4.20
CA GLY A 36 1.78 -0.14 3.99
C GLY A 36 1.79 -1.56 3.44
N HIS A 37 2.82 -1.90 2.68
CA HIS A 37 2.99 -3.23 2.12
C HIS A 37 4.45 -3.69 2.12
N ARG A 38 4.67 -5.00 2.29
CA ARG A 38 5.94 -5.70 2.07
C ARG A 38 5.68 -6.81 1.07
N ARG A 39 6.41 -6.79 -0.05
CA ARG A 39 6.14 -7.66 -1.20
C ARG A 39 7.12 -8.82 -1.26
N LEU A 40 6.55 -10.02 -1.37
CA LEU A 40 7.21 -11.18 -1.95
C LEU A 40 6.72 -11.30 -3.40
N SER A 41 7.63 -11.30 -4.36
CA SER A 41 7.33 -11.16 -5.78
C SER A 41 7.21 -12.53 -6.42
N ILE A 42 5.98 -12.95 -6.75
CA ILE A 42 5.69 -14.28 -7.31
C ILE A 42 5.10 -14.17 -8.72
N ILE A 43 4.00 -13.42 -8.88
CA ILE A 43 3.36 -13.12 -10.17
C ILE A 43 3.66 -11.66 -10.53
N ASP A 44 3.95 -11.42 -11.81
CA ASP A 44 4.34 -10.11 -12.34
C ASP A 44 5.52 -9.52 -11.54
N VAL A 45 6.68 -10.18 -11.58
CA VAL A 45 7.81 -9.85 -10.68
C VAL A 45 8.24 -8.38 -10.79
N SER A 46 8.24 -7.82 -12.01
CA SER A 46 8.67 -6.44 -12.29
C SER A 46 7.55 -5.39 -12.23
N GLY A 47 6.29 -5.77 -12.45
CA GLY A 47 5.13 -4.88 -12.33
C GLY A 47 4.43 -5.10 -10.99
N SER A 48 3.42 -4.28 -10.68
CA SER A 48 2.62 -4.38 -9.43
C SER A 48 3.30 -3.91 -8.12
N PRO A 49 3.80 -2.64 -8.06
CA PRO A 49 4.09 -2.00 -6.78
C PRO A 49 2.82 -1.88 -5.93
N GLN A 50 2.99 -1.93 -4.61
CA GLN A 50 1.89 -1.92 -3.63
C GLN A 50 2.23 -0.93 -2.49
N PRO A 51 1.24 -0.20 -1.91
CA PRO A 51 -0.19 -0.26 -2.19
C PRO A 51 -0.58 0.13 -3.62
N LEU A 52 -1.58 -0.54 -4.18
CA LEU A 52 -2.04 -0.34 -5.54
C LEU A 52 -3.22 0.64 -5.55
N GLY A 53 -3.10 1.69 -6.36
CA GLY A 53 -4.19 2.62 -6.66
C GLY A 53 -5.00 2.17 -7.88
N ASN A 54 -6.27 2.53 -7.92
CA ASN A 54 -7.02 2.53 -9.17
C ASN A 54 -6.58 3.71 -10.07
N GLU A 55 -7.17 3.84 -11.26
CA GLU A 55 -6.73 4.73 -12.33
C GLU A 55 -6.70 6.21 -11.95
N ASP A 56 -7.60 6.65 -11.06
CA ASP A 56 -7.67 8.02 -10.54
C ASP A 56 -7.12 8.16 -9.12
N GLY A 57 -6.64 7.07 -8.53
CA GLY A 57 -6.05 7.03 -7.19
C GLY A 57 -7.03 7.23 -6.04
N SER A 58 -8.34 7.30 -6.28
CA SER A 58 -9.37 7.49 -5.25
C SER A 58 -9.54 6.25 -4.35
N VAL A 59 -9.15 5.07 -4.84
CA VAL A 59 -9.17 3.80 -4.12
C VAL A 59 -7.75 3.25 -4.03
N GLN A 60 -7.39 2.77 -2.85
CA GLN A 60 -6.08 2.18 -2.58
C GLN A 60 -6.25 0.83 -1.89
N ILE A 61 -5.46 -0.15 -2.29
CA ILE A 61 -5.47 -1.49 -1.70
C ILE A 61 -4.06 -1.93 -1.28
N SER A 62 -3.98 -2.61 -0.13
CA SER A 62 -2.83 -3.43 0.26
C SER A 62 -3.33 -4.87 0.37
N PHE A 63 -2.75 -5.79 -0.38
CA PHE A 63 -3.25 -7.15 -0.52
C PHE A 63 -2.15 -8.18 -0.23
N ASN A 64 -2.48 -9.22 0.55
CA ASN A 64 -1.59 -10.33 0.86
C ASN A 64 -2.27 -11.65 0.50
N GLY A 65 -1.80 -12.30 -0.57
CA GLY A 65 -2.32 -13.58 -1.06
C GLY A 65 -2.31 -13.64 -2.59
N GLU A 66 -3.06 -14.58 -3.14
CA GLU A 66 -3.11 -14.85 -4.58
C GLU A 66 -4.57 -14.97 -5.04
N ILE A 67 -4.90 -14.29 -6.15
CA ILE A 67 -6.17 -14.47 -6.85
C ILE A 67 -5.96 -15.54 -7.92
N TYR A 68 -6.43 -16.76 -7.68
CA TYR A 68 -6.15 -17.89 -8.56
C TYR A 68 -6.88 -17.82 -9.92
N ASN A 69 -8.02 -17.12 -9.97
CA ASN A 69 -8.84 -16.92 -11.17
C ASN A 69 -8.62 -15.53 -11.80
N TYR A 70 -7.39 -15.03 -11.79
CA TYR A 70 -7.03 -13.72 -12.37
C TYR A 70 -6.98 -13.71 -13.91
N ARG A 71 -7.12 -14.88 -14.53
CA ARG A 71 -7.21 -15.06 -15.99
C ARG A 71 -8.58 -15.59 -16.35
#